data_AF-A0AAV2HSX2-F1
#
_entry.id   AF-A0AAV2HSX2-F1
#
_cell.length_a   1.000
_cell.length_b   1.000
_cell.length_c   1.000
_cell.angle_alpha   90.00
_cell.angle_beta   90.00
_cell.angle_gamma   90.00
#
_symmetry.space_group_name_H-M   'P 1'
#
loop_
_entity.id
_entity.type
_entity.pdbx_description
1 polymer ?
#
loop_
_entity_poly.entity_id
_entity_poly.type
_entity_poly.pdbx_seq_one_letter_code
_entity_poly.pdbx_strand_id
1 'polypeptide(L)'
;MLYLHENELSKFLVCLDFSHGLVLDCSSHQSVMDLLKCTNLHTLKCPIQSVDTSIILSLSKKKLMNLYLVNDDYTQNSGFYEKLFLDWQKIRKDLPESKKEIFNVHYIFKNRAMCHEDLHPNPFLKSLIFDNLSSNISAKLLHNIADLYGATLQNLAFCSHYWEFLMHFSDLGKINESFKYLGKNCVQLKSFLSCLSLPSSALVTLVKTSRKMSTVQVFKENISLAPSDKPEGVFKHKMAQELGIPHWDMIKKGANIFKIPNADCRLLFANCFNEF
;
A
#
# COMPACT_ATOMS: atom_id res chain seq x y z
N MET A 1 6.36 24.88 -2.50
CA MET A 1 6.65 25.25 -1.10
C MET A 1 6.75 26.75 -0.90
N LEU A 2 7.51 27.48 -1.72
CA LEU A 2 7.60 28.95 -1.70
C LEU A 2 6.25 29.66 -1.52
N TYR A 3 5.27 29.39 -2.39
CA TYR A 3 3.92 29.96 -2.28
C TYR A 3 3.23 29.70 -0.92
N LEU A 4 3.41 28.51 -0.34
CA LEU A 4 2.81 28.18 0.96
C LEU A 4 3.47 28.96 2.11
N HIS A 5 4.76 29.30 1.97
CA HIS A 5 5.48 30.09 2.97
C HIS A 5 5.22 31.58 2.82
N GLU A 6 5.24 32.10 1.60
CA GLU A 6 4.95 33.51 1.30
C GLU A 6 3.57 33.93 1.78
N ASN A 7 2.61 32.99 1.82
CA ASN A 7 1.24 33.24 2.26
C ASN A 7 0.94 32.72 3.68
N GLU A 8 1.96 32.32 4.46
CA GLU A 8 1.84 31.71 5.80
C GLU A 8 0.94 30.46 5.91
N LEU A 9 0.58 29.87 4.77
CA LEU A 9 -0.33 28.72 4.67
C LEU A 9 0.28 27.43 5.25
N SER A 10 1.62 27.34 5.36
CA SER A 10 2.30 26.16 5.90
C SER A 10 1.89 25.83 7.33
N LYS A 11 1.49 26.82 8.13
CA LYS A 11 1.00 26.62 9.50
C LYS A 11 -0.38 25.97 9.54
N PHE A 12 -1.19 26.10 8.49
CA PHE A 12 -2.57 25.57 8.44
C PHE A 12 -2.68 24.24 7.69
N LEU A 13 -1.60 23.81 7.06
CA LEU A 13 -1.61 22.66 6.20
C LEU A 13 -1.63 21.35 7.01
N VAL A 14 -2.71 20.59 6.88
CA VAL A 14 -2.96 19.32 7.59
C VAL A 14 -2.63 18.10 6.71
N CYS A 15 -2.88 18.20 5.41
CA CYS A 15 -2.58 17.15 4.44
C CYS A 15 -1.78 17.75 3.28
N LEU A 16 -0.70 17.08 2.87
CA LEU A 16 0.09 17.45 1.71
C LEU A 16 0.22 16.24 0.77
N ASP A 17 -0.08 16.43 -0.51
CA ASP A 17 0.20 15.48 -1.57
C ASP A 17 0.98 16.19 -2.68
N PHE A 18 2.21 15.75 -2.94
CA PHE A 18 2.98 16.16 -4.12
C PHE A 18 3.57 14.96 -4.87
N SER A 19 2.96 13.79 -4.71
CA SER A 19 3.42 12.53 -5.31
C SER A 19 3.50 12.54 -6.84
N HIS A 20 2.82 13.47 -7.52
CA HIS A 20 2.76 13.54 -8.99
C HIS A 20 3.23 14.89 -9.56
N GLY A 21 3.45 15.89 -8.72
CA GLY A 21 3.52 17.29 -9.16
C GLY A 21 4.86 17.98 -8.97
N LEU A 22 5.80 17.38 -8.25
CA LEU A 22 7.10 17.97 -8.02
C LEU A 22 8.13 16.85 -8.11
N VAL A 23 8.76 16.71 -9.27
CA VAL A 23 10.16 16.31 -9.29
C VAL A 23 10.87 17.43 -8.53
N LEU A 24 10.91 17.32 -7.20
CA LEU A 24 11.85 18.08 -6.41
C LEU A 24 13.19 17.57 -6.90
N ASP A 25 13.82 18.36 -7.75
CA ASP A 25 15.19 18.13 -8.14
C ASP A 25 15.96 18.03 -6.83
N CYS A 26 16.37 16.79 -6.46
CA CYS A 26 16.94 16.47 -5.15
C CYS A 26 18.26 17.22 -4.91
N SER A 27 18.74 17.92 -5.94
CA SER A 27 19.77 18.96 -5.91
C SER A 27 19.41 20.16 -5.01
N SER A 28 18.13 20.43 -4.73
CA SER A 28 17.70 21.54 -3.88
C SER A 28 17.32 21.08 -2.46
N HIS A 29 18.31 20.95 -1.57
CA HIS A 29 18.09 20.69 -0.13
C HIS A 29 17.08 21.65 0.52
N GLN A 30 16.91 22.84 -0.05
CA GLN A 30 15.99 23.89 0.40
C GLN A 30 14.51 23.45 0.39
N SER A 31 14.07 22.77 -0.67
CA SER A 31 12.66 22.42 -0.90
C SER A 31 12.14 21.38 0.08
N VAL A 32 13.05 20.54 0.57
CA VAL A 32 12.77 19.45 1.51
C VAL A 32 12.80 19.96 2.96
N MET A 33 13.70 20.89 3.28
CA MET A 33 13.72 21.57 4.58
C MET A 33 12.48 22.42 4.81
N ASP A 34 11.87 22.93 3.74
CA ASP A 34 10.61 23.67 3.80
C ASP A 34 9.44 22.84 4.35
N LEU A 35 9.44 21.50 4.16
CA LEU A 35 8.43 20.61 4.76
C LEU A 35 8.44 20.71 6.29
N LEU A 36 9.61 20.94 6.89
CA LEU A 36 9.75 21.04 8.34
C LEU A 36 9.00 22.25 8.92
N LYS A 37 8.70 23.26 8.10
CA LYS A 37 7.91 24.44 8.52
C LYS A 37 6.41 24.13 8.63
N CYS A 38 5.94 23.00 8.09
CA CYS A 38 4.55 22.55 8.18
C CYS A 38 4.28 21.90 9.55
N THR A 39 4.00 22.71 10.57
CA THR A 39 3.85 22.24 11.97
C THR A 39 2.58 21.44 12.24
N ASN A 40 1.53 21.64 11.43
CA ASN A 40 0.23 20.98 11.59
C ASN A 40 -0.01 19.84 10.60
N LEU A 41 1.03 19.39 9.88
CA LEU A 41 0.93 18.31 8.91
C LEU A 41 0.66 16.97 9.61
N HIS A 42 -0.51 16.38 9.36
CA HIS A 42 -0.92 15.06 9.85
C HIS A 42 -0.74 13.96 8.81
N THR A 43 -0.86 14.31 7.53
CA THR A 43 -0.75 13.35 6.43
C THR A 43 0.15 13.89 5.33
N LEU A 44 1.13 13.11 4.93
CA LEU A 44 2.06 13.44 3.85
C LEU A 44 2.06 12.32 2.82
N LYS A 45 1.82 12.66 1.54
CA LYS A 45 2.08 11.79 0.41
C LYS A 45 3.13 12.41 -0.50
N CYS A 46 4.20 11.67 -0.74
CA CYS A 46 5.36 12.16 -1.49
C CYS A 46 6.11 11.02 -2.19
N PRO A 47 6.93 11.32 -3.21
CA PRO A 47 7.89 10.37 -3.72
C PRO A 47 8.89 9.97 -2.63
N ILE A 48 9.26 8.69 -2.56
CA ILE A 48 10.10 8.14 -1.49
C ILE A 48 11.49 8.82 -1.43
N GLN A 49 12.02 9.25 -2.59
CA GLN A 49 13.29 9.96 -2.69
C GLN A 49 13.26 11.41 -2.17
N SER A 50 12.08 11.97 -1.90
CA SER A 50 11.93 13.34 -1.42
C SER A 50 12.05 13.49 0.10
N VAL A 51 12.20 12.38 0.83
CA VAL A 51 12.33 12.37 2.28
C VAL A 51 13.47 11.48 2.73
N ASP A 52 14.05 11.82 3.89
CA ASP A 52 15.06 11.04 4.55
C ASP A 52 14.68 10.78 6.02
N THR A 53 15.55 10.03 6.70
CA THR A 53 15.41 9.70 8.12
C THR A 53 15.18 10.93 9.01
N SER A 54 15.88 12.03 8.76
CA SER A 54 15.83 13.24 9.57
C SER A 54 14.51 13.99 9.40
N ILE A 55 14.00 14.06 8.18
CA ILE A 55 12.75 14.74 7.84
C ILE A 55 11.57 13.99 8.44
N ILE A 56 11.51 12.67 8.22
CA ILE A 56 10.43 11.83 8.76
C ILE A 56 10.42 11.92 10.28
N LEU A 57 11.57 11.75 10.93
CA LEU A 57 11.66 11.84 12.39
C LEU A 57 11.18 13.19 12.91
N SER A 58 11.58 14.29 12.25
CA SER A 58 11.21 15.65 12.64
C SER A 58 9.71 15.91 12.48
N LEU A 59 9.09 15.45 11.40
CA LEU A 59 7.66 15.60 11.15
C LEU A 59 6.82 14.69 12.06
N SER A 60 7.25 13.45 12.29
CA SER A 60 6.56 12.47 13.15
C SER A 60 6.64 12.85 14.63
N LYS A 61 7.70 13.53 15.08
CA LYS A 61 7.74 14.15 16.42
C LYS A 61 6.70 15.26 16.59
N LYS A 62 6.26 15.91 15.50
CA LYS A 62 5.22 16.95 15.50
C LYS A 62 3.83 16.33 15.43
N LYS A 63 3.15 16.42 14.28
CA LYS A 63 1.77 15.96 14.10
C LYS A 63 1.61 14.91 13.01
N LEU A 64 2.67 14.54 12.30
CA LEU A 64 2.57 13.58 11.20
C LEU A 64 2.17 12.21 11.75
N MET A 65 1.05 11.69 11.25
CA MET A 65 0.48 10.39 11.61
C MET A 65 0.49 9.44 10.42
N ASN A 66 0.25 9.91 9.20
CA ASN A 66 0.21 9.05 8.02
C ASN A 66 1.22 9.53 6.98
N LEU A 67 2.15 8.63 6.62
CA LEU A 67 3.14 8.86 5.58
C LEU A 67 2.93 7.89 4.43
N TYR A 68 2.63 8.43 3.25
CA TYR A 68 2.43 7.69 2.02
C TYR A 68 3.64 7.91 1.11
N LEU A 69 4.39 6.84 0.85
CA LEU A 69 5.61 6.87 0.06
C LEU A 69 5.35 6.22 -1.29
N VAL A 70 5.42 7.03 -2.34
CA VAL A 70 5.31 6.58 -3.73
C VAL A 70 6.69 6.20 -4.23
N ASN A 71 6.81 4.99 -4.74
CA ASN A 71 8.02 4.45 -5.31
C ASN A 71 7.73 3.98 -6.73
N ASP A 72 8.10 4.78 -7.71
CA ASP A 72 7.74 4.59 -9.11
C ASP A 72 8.95 4.32 -10.01
N ASP A 73 8.72 4.26 -11.32
CA ASP A 73 9.74 4.08 -12.34
C ASP A 73 10.76 5.23 -12.32
N TYR A 74 10.34 6.45 -12.03
CA TYR A 74 11.25 7.57 -11.84
C TYR A 74 12.18 7.35 -10.64
N THR A 75 11.64 6.93 -9.48
CA THR A 75 12.48 6.54 -8.33
C THR A 75 13.49 5.46 -8.73
N GLN A 76 13.07 4.44 -9.47
CA GLN A 76 13.95 3.38 -9.94
C GLN A 76 15.05 3.91 -10.87
N ASN A 77 14.69 4.75 -11.84
CA ASN A 77 15.62 5.35 -12.80
C ASN A 77 16.62 6.31 -12.14
N SER A 78 16.24 6.92 -11.02
CA SER A 78 17.14 7.79 -10.23
C SER A 78 18.21 7.03 -9.44
N GLY A 79 18.18 5.69 -9.42
CA GLY A 79 19.11 4.88 -8.63
C GLY A 79 18.93 5.03 -7.12
N PHE A 80 17.74 5.44 -6.66
CA PHE A 80 17.45 5.59 -5.24
C PHE A 80 17.42 4.22 -4.54
N TYR A 81 18.21 4.10 -3.47
CA TYR A 81 18.25 2.91 -2.62
C TYR A 81 17.75 3.25 -1.22
N GLU A 82 16.54 2.80 -0.87
CA GLU A 82 15.86 3.12 0.39
C GLU A 82 16.78 2.97 1.62
N LYS A 83 17.53 1.86 1.70
CA LYS A 83 18.45 1.54 2.80
C LYS A 83 19.55 2.59 3.07
N LEU A 84 19.85 3.45 2.09
CA LEU A 84 20.88 4.49 2.23
C LEU A 84 20.31 5.79 2.81
N PHE A 85 19.01 6.02 2.71
CA PHE A 85 18.37 7.30 3.07
C PHE A 85 17.38 7.15 4.24
N LEU A 86 16.79 5.97 4.42
CA LEU A 86 15.72 5.69 5.37
C LEU A 86 16.14 4.60 6.36
N ASP A 87 16.48 5.02 7.58
CA ASP A 87 16.71 4.13 8.73
C ASP A 87 15.47 4.12 9.63
N TRP A 88 14.58 3.17 9.36
CA TRP A 88 13.35 3.00 10.12
C TRP A 88 13.58 2.56 11.56
N GLN A 89 14.70 1.89 11.86
CA GLN A 89 15.02 1.48 13.22
C GLN A 89 15.44 2.68 14.06
N LYS A 90 16.22 3.60 13.50
CA LYS A 90 16.53 4.88 14.13
C LYS A 90 15.27 5.71 14.36
N ILE A 91 14.38 5.83 13.38
CA ILE A 91 13.09 6.52 13.56
C ILE A 91 12.30 5.90 14.70
N ARG A 92 12.21 4.56 14.76
CA ARG A 92 11.51 3.85 15.84
C ARG A 92 12.14 4.05 17.20
N LYS A 93 13.47 4.11 17.29
CA LYS A 93 14.18 4.35 18.55
C LYS A 93 13.95 5.77 19.06
N ASP A 94 13.99 6.75 18.17
CA ASP A 94 14.03 8.18 18.53
C ASP A 94 12.64 8.84 18.61
N LEU A 95 11.57 8.15 18.19
CA LEU A 95 10.20 8.60 18.38
C LEU A 95 9.72 8.36 19.82
N PRO A 96 8.94 9.27 20.42
CA PRO A 96 8.22 9.00 21.66
C PRO A 96 7.21 7.85 21.49
N GLU A 97 6.97 7.05 22.53
CA GLU A 97 6.08 5.88 22.43
C GLU A 97 4.66 6.25 21.97
N SER A 98 4.12 7.36 22.48
CA SER A 98 2.81 7.90 22.06
C SER A 98 2.73 8.24 20.57
N LYS A 99 3.88 8.53 19.93
CA LYS A 99 3.96 8.76 18.48
C LYS A 99 4.13 7.47 17.69
N LYS A 100 4.82 6.47 18.24
CA LYS A 100 5.03 5.17 17.56
C LYS A 100 3.72 4.43 17.31
N GLU A 101 2.77 4.53 18.23
CA GLU A 101 1.49 3.84 18.12
C GLU A 101 0.58 4.42 17.04
N ILE A 102 0.67 5.74 16.78
CA ILE A 102 -0.20 6.46 15.84
C ILE A 102 0.46 6.70 14.48
N PHE A 103 1.78 6.56 14.38
CA PHE A 103 2.51 6.79 13.13
C PHE A 103 2.43 5.57 12.21
N ASN A 104 1.88 5.80 11.02
CA ASN A 104 1.59 4.80 10.00
C ASN A 104 2.32 5.13 8.70
N VAL A 105 2.96 4.13 8.12
CA VAL A 105 3.58 4.23 6.79
C VAL A 105 2.82 3.38 5.79
N HIS A 106 2.67 3.90 4.58
CA HIS A 106 1.97 3.26 3.47
C HIS A 106 2.86 3.32 2.23
N TYR A 107 3.22 2.16 1.67
CA TYR A 107 3.98 2.08 0.43
C TYR A 107 3.06 1.92 -0.77
N ILE A 108 3.36 2.68 -1.83
CA ILE A 108 2.70 2.61 -3.13
C ILE A 108 3.79 2.41 -4.17
N PHE A 109 3.89 1.20 -4.71
CA PHE A 109 4.81 0.87 -5.79
C PHE A 109 4.08 0.99 -7.11
N LYS A 110 4.52 1.89 -8.00
CA LYS A 110 3.75 2.26 -9.20
C LYS A 110 4.56 2.14 -10.49
N ASN A 111 4.01 1.51 -11.53
CA ASN A 111 4.60 1.48 -12.89
C ASN A 111 6.07 1.03 -12.98
N ARG A 112 6.57 0.31 -11.97
CA ARG A 112 7.98 -0.09 -11.89
C ARG A 112 8.16 -1.60 -11.82
N ALA A 113 9.38 -2.04 -12.12
CA ALA A 113 9.76 -3.43 -11.87
C ALA A 113 10.11 -3.58 -10.39
N MET A 114 9.74 -4.73 -9.83
CA MET A 114 9.90 -5.06 -8.43
C MET A 114 10.31 -6.52 -8.28
N CYS A 115 11.29 -6.75 -7.42
CA CYS A 115 11.64 -8.05 -6.90
C CYS A 115 11.53 -8.06 -5.38
N HIS A 116 11.78 -9.22 -4.78
CA HIS A 116 11.72 -9.39 -3.33
C HIS A 116 12.82 -8.60 -2.59
N GLU A 117 13.92 -8.21 -3.26
CA GLU A 117 15.02 -7.46 -2.66
C GLU A 117 14.75 -5.94 -2.57
N ASP A 118 13.74 -5.46 -3.30
CA ASP A 118 13.34 -4.03 -3.28
C ASP A 118 12.59 -3.64 -2.00
N LEU A 119 12.12 -4.60 -1.21
CA LEU A 119 11.41 -4.35 0.04
C LEU A 119 12.38 -4.16 1.20
N HIS A 120 12.24 -3.04 1.91
CA HIS A 120 13.04 -2.74 3.10
C HIS A 120 12.22 -2.88 4.39
N PRO A 121 12.77 -3.44 5.50
CA PRO A 121 12.05 -3.59 6.76
C PRO A 121 11.57 -2.24 7.30
N ASN A 122 10.27 -2.14 7.65
CA ASN A 122 9.66 -0.93 8.18
C ASN A 122 8.64 -1.30 9.29
N PRO A 123 8.92 -0.96 10.56
CA PRO A 123 8.08 -1.32 11.71
C PRO A 123 6.79 -0.49 11.80
N PHE A 124 6.61 0.52 10.95
CA PHE A 124 5.42 1.37 10.91
C PHE A 124 4.52 1.05 9.72
N LEU A 125 4.90 0.10 8.84
CA LEU A 125 4.16 -0.19 7.63
C LEU A 125 2.76 -0.73 7.96
N LYS A 126 1.72 -0.06 7.46
CA LYS A 126 0.32 -0.48 7.56
C LYS A 126 -0.28 -0.88 6.23
N SER A 127 0.24 -0.36 5.11
CA SER A 127 -0.33 -0.65 3.79
C SER A 127 0.74 -0.84 2.74
N LEU A 128 0.52 -1.83 1.87
CA LEU A 128 1.38 -2.14 0.75
C LEU A 128 0.52 -2.25 -0.50
N ILE A 129 0.75 -1.36 -1.46
CA ILE A 129 -0.04 -1.24 -2.68
C ILE A 129 0.90 -1.38 -3.86
N PHE A 130 0.57 -2.32 -4.73
CA PHE A 130 1.23 -2.54 -6.00
C PHE A 130 0.29 -2.04 -7.09
N ASP A 131 0.66 -0.95 -7.76
CA ASP A 131 -0.13 -0.27 -8.77
C ASP A 131 0.54 -0.40 -10.14
N ASN A 132 0.04 -1.32 -10.95
CA ASN A 132 0.47 -1.54 -12.33
C ASN A 132 1.99 -1.80 -12.46
N LEU A 133 2.51 -2.75 -11.69
CA LEU A 133 3.93 -3.13 -11.81
C LEU A 133 4.24 -3.67 -13.21
N SER A 134 5.46 -3.42 -13.69
CA SER A 134 5.97 -4.03 -14.94
C SER A 134 6.57 -5.42 -14.73
N SER A 135 6.40 -5.99 -13.53
CA SER A 135 6.90 -7.30 -13.14
C SER A 135 5.80 -8.15 -12.49
N ASN A 136 5.95 -9.47 -12.59
CA ASN A 136 5.03 -10.42 -11.98
C ASN A 136 5.20 -10.51 -10.46
N ILE A 137 4.10 -10.80 -9.77
CA ILE A 137 4.06 -11.08 -8.33
C ILE A 137 4.42 -12.55 -8.10
N SER A 138 5.62 -12.78 -7.57
CA SER A 138 6.12 -14.13 -7.26
C SER A 138 5.74 -14.62 -5.87
N ALA A 139 5.72 -15.94 -5.69
CA ALA A 139 5.56 -16.55 -4.36
C ALA A 139 6.64 -16.06 -3.38
N LYS A 140 7.88 -15.86 -3.85
CA LYS A 140 8.99 -15.34 -3.04
C LYS A 140 8.70 -13.92 -2.54
N LEU A 141 8.15 -13.06 -3.39
CA LEU A 141 7.74 -11.71 -3.00
C LEU A 141 6.63 -11.77 -1.92
N LEU A 142 5.60 -12.60 -2.11
CA LEU A 142 4.51 -12.76 -1.14
C LEU A 142 5.01 -13.25 0.23
N HIS A 143 5.93 -14.21 0.26
CA HIS A 143 6.51 -14.70 1.51
C HIS A 143 7.35 -13.60 2.17
N ASN A 144 8.18 -12.89 1.41
CA ASN A 144 9.00 -11.81 1.94
C ASN A 144 8.15 -10.67 2.54
N ILE A 145 6.99 -10.34 1.94
CA ILE A 145 6.02 -9.39 2.52
C ILE A 145 5.56 -9.87 3.90
N ALA A 146 5.22 -11.16 4.03
CA ALA A 146 4.77 -11.73 5.28
C ALA A 146 5.87 -11.72 6.35
N ASP A 147 7.11 -12.05 5.96
CA ASP A 147 8.26 -12.10 6.85
C ASP A 147 8.65 -10.71 7.37
N LEU A 148 8.63 -9.70 6.49
CA LEU A 148 9.00 -8.33 6.83
C LEU A 148 7.91 -7.59 7.60
N TYR A 149 6.65 -7.78 7.21
CA TYR A 149 5.55 -6.90 7.62
C TYR A 149 4.40 -7.62 8.31
N GLY A 150 4.50 -8.93 8.56
CA GLY A 150 3.39 -9.73 9.10
C GLY A 150 2.83 -9.21 10.43
N ALA A 151 3.68 -8.56 11.24
CA ALA A 151 3.27 -7.98 12.52
C ALA A 151 2.48 -6.65 12.38
N THR A 152 2.58 -5.94 11.26
CA THR A 152 2.11 -4.55 11.15
C THR A 152 1.18 -4.30 9.95
N LEU A 153 1.31 -5.07 8.88
CA LEU A 153 0.56 -4.94 7.64
C LEU A 153 -0.94 -5.11 7.88
N GLN A 154 -1.73 -4.11 7.49
CA GLN A 154 -3.19 -4.13 7.61
C GLN A 154 -3.89 -4.19 6.26
N ASN A 155 -3.32 -3.55 5.23
CA ASN A 155 -3.91 -3.49 3.90
C ASN A 155 -2.90 -3.96 2.85
N LEU A 156 -3.32 -4.90 2.00
CA LEU A 156 -2.53 -5.38 0.86
C LEU A 156 -3.37 -5.23 -0.41
N ALA A 157 -2.82 -4.57 -1.42
CA ALA A 157 -3.53 -4.32 -2.67
C ALA A 157 -2.67 -4.62 -3.90
N PHE A 158 -3.26 -5.28 -4.88
CA PHE A 158 -2.70 -5.52 -6.21
C PHE A 158 -3.62 -4.88 -7.25
N CYS A 159 -3.28 -3.68 -7.70
CA CYS A 159 -4.04 -2.88 -8.64
C CYS A 159 -3.38 -2.95 -10.02
N SER A 160 -4.18 -3.12 -11.08
CA SER A 160 -3.72 -3.05 -12.46
C SER A 160 -4.73 -2.25 -13.27
N HIS A 161 -4.26 -1.43 -14.20
CA HIS A 161 -5.12 -0.67 -15.09
C HIS A 161 -5.69 -1.57 -16.19
N TYR A 162 -6.96 -1.38 -16.51
CA TYR A 162 -7.72 -2.21 -17.46
C TYR A 162 -7.14 -2.32 -18.87
N TRP A 163 -6.24 -1.41 -19.25
CA TRP A 163 -5.75 -1.26 -20.62
C TRP A 163 -4.41 -1.96 -20.87
N GLU A 164 -3.63 -2.25 -19.83
CA GLU A 164 -2.34 -2.94 -19.93
C GLU A 164 -2.15 -3.88 -18.74
N PHE A 165 -2.41 -5.17 -18.93
CA PHE A 165 -2.17 -6.19 -17.91
C PHE A 165 -0.67 -6.50 -17.80
N LEU A 166 0.10 -5.59 -17.21
CA LEU A 166 1.55 -5.76 -17.02
C LEU A 166 1.89 -6.63 -15.80
N MET A 167 0.98 -6.72 -14.83
CA MET A 167 1.19 -7.43 -13.57
C MET A 167 0.30 -8.68 -13.48
N HIS A 168 0.91 -9.85 -13.25
CA HIS A 168 0.23 -11.11 -12.98
C HIS A 168 0.90 -11.86 -11.83
N PHE A 169 0.21 -12.84 -11.24
CA PHE A 169 0.88 -13.80 -10.36
C PHE A 169 1.67 -14.81 -11.19
N SER A 170 2.98 -14.93 -10.97
CA SER A 170 3.84 -15.81 -11.78
C SER A 170 3.57 -17.30 -11.54
N ASP A 171 3.19 -17.66 -10.31
CA ASP A 171 3.12 -19.05 -9.84
C ASP A 171 1.72 -19.42 -9.35
N LEU A 172 0.72 -19.41 -10.24
CA LEU A 172 -0.66 -19.76 -9.89
C LEU A 172 -0.79 -21.16 -9.27
N GLY A 173 0.10 -22.10 -9.59
CA GLY A 173 0.12 -23.44 -8.96
C GLY A 173 0.50 -23.42 -7.47
N LYS A 174 1.22 -22.39 -7.00
CA LYS A 174 1.67 -22.24 -5.61
C LYS A 174 0.90 -21.15 -4.85
N ILE A 175 0.01 -20.43 -5.53
CA ILE A 175 -0.66 -19.24 -4.98
C ILE A 175 -1.46 -19.56 -3.72
N ASN A 176 -2.06 -20.75 -3.63
CA ASN A 176 -2.80 -21.18 -2.44
C ASN A 176 -1.90 -21.28 -1.19
N GLU A 177 -0.70 -21.87 -1.33
CA GLU A 177 0.24 -21.97 -0.21
C GLU A 177 0.83 -20.61 0.14
N SER A 178 1.08 -19.74 -0.84
CA SER A 178 1.51 -18.36 -0.57
C SER A 178 0.44 -17.54 0.13
N PHE A 179 -0.83 -17.69 -0.24
CA PHE A 179 -1.96 -16.99 0.41
C PHE A 179 -2.24 -17.53 1.81
N LYS A 180 -2.08 -18.84 2.01
CA LYS A 180 -2.10 -19.48 3.33
C LYS A 180 -0.99 -18.95 4.23
N TYR A 181 0.22 -18.82 3.68
CA TYR A 181 1.37 -18.28 4.40
C TYR A 181 1.15 -16.81 4.76
N LEU A 182 0.67 -15.99 3.81
CA LEU A 182 0.31 -14.61 4.05
C LEU A 182 -0.74 -14.47 5.16
N GLY A 183 -1.87 -15.17 5.06
CA GLY A 183 -2.94 -15.05 6.05
C GLY A 183 -2.53 -15.52 7.44
N LYS A 184 -1.70 -16.57 7.54
CA LYS A 184 -1.18 -17.07 8.81
C LYS A 184 -0.21 -16.10 9.48
N ASN A 185 0.69 -15.49 8.71
CA ASN A 185 1.80 -14.68 9.26
C ASN A 185 1.47 -13.18 9.33
N CYS A 186 0.57 -12.68 8.48
CA CYS A 186 0.09 -11.30 8.52
C CYS A 186 -1.05 -11.15 9.54
N VAL A 187 -0.72 -11.22 10.83
CA VAL A 187 -1.69 -11.27 11.94
C VAL A 187 -2.54 -10.01 12.08
N GLN A 188 -2.13 -8.89 11.46
CA GLN A 188 -2.89 -7.64 11.44
C GLN A 188 -3.63 -7.38 10.13
N LEU A 189 -3.57 -8.30 9.14
CA LEU A 189 -4.17 -8.11 7.83
C LEU A 189 -5.70 -8.02 7.95
N LYS A 190 -6.26 -6.86 7.59
CA LYS A 190 -7.68 -6.54 7.66
C LYS A 190 -8.34 -6.43 6.29
N SER A 191 -7.58 -5.97 5.31
CA SER A 191 -8.08 -5.67 3.98
C SER A 191 -7.19 -6.26 2.90
N PHE A 192 -7.81 -6.94 1.94
CA PHE A 192 -7.16 -7.43 0.74
C PHE A 192 -7.92 -6.96 -0.51
N LEU A 193 -7.18 -6.43 -1.48
CA LEU A 193 -7.72 -5.98 -2.76
C LEU A 193 -6.90 -6.58 -3.89
N SER A 194 -7.55 -7.15 -4.90
CA SER A 194 -6.86 -7.63 -6.10
C SER A 194 -7.67 -7.37 -7.37
N CYS A 195 -7.06 -6.66 -8.30
CA CYS A 195 -7.46 -6.56 -9.70
C CYS A 195 -6.89 -7.70 -10.55
N LEU A 196 -6.09 -8.60 -9.98
CA LEU A 196 -5.43 -9.67 -10.73
C LEU A 196 -6.27 -10.95 -10.76
N SER A 197 -6.05 -11.76 -11.80
CA SER A 197 -6.65 -13.08 -11.95
C SER A 197 -6.24 -14.03 -10.82
N LEU A 198 -7.23 -14.63 -10.16
CA LEU A 198 -7.04 -15.50 -9.00
C LEU A 198 -7.99 -16.71 -9.04
N PRO A 199 -7.55 -17.90 -8.62
CA PRO A 199 -8.47 -19.00 -8.35
C PRO A 199 -9.25 -18.72 -7.06
N SER A 200 -10.53 -19.10 -7.02
CA SER A 200 -11.39 -18.93 -5.84
C SER A 200 -10.82 -19.58 -4.57
N SER A 201 -10.14 -20.72 -4.74
CA SER A 201 -9.51 -21.45 -3.64
C SER A 201 -8.41 -20.65 -2.93
N ALA A 202 -7.68 -19.79 -3.64
CA ALA A 202 -6.67 -18.91 -3.03
C ALA A 202 -7.31 -17.88 -2.11
N LEU A 203 -8.40 -17.24 -2.56
CA LEU A 203 -9.13 -16.24 -1.78
C LEU A 203 -9.73 -16.84 -0.52
N VAL A 204 -10.41 -17.99 -0.64
CA VAL A 204 -10.93 -18.73 0.52
C VAL A 204 -9.79 -19.03 1.49
N THR A 205 -8.66 -19.53 0.99
CA THR A 205 -7.51 -19.88 1.82
C THR A 205 -6.94 -18.67 2.56
N LEU A 206 -6.84 -17.52 1.89
CA LEU A 206 -6.38 -16.29 2.53
C LEU A 206 -7.34 -15.86 3.65
N VAL A 207 -8.65 -15.80 3.38
CA VAL A 207 -9.63 -15.36 4.37
C VAL A 207 -9.64 -16.30 5.57
N LYS A 208 -9.75 -17.61 5.32
CA LYS A 208 -9.82 -18.63 6.36
C LYS A 208 -8.60 -18.64 7.28
N THR A 209 -7.42 -18.30 6.75
CA THR A 209 -6.18 -18.29 7.54
C THR A 209 -5.91 -16.95 8.22
N SER A 210 -6.54 -15.87 7.74
CA SER A 210 -6.37 -14.52 8.26
C SER A 210 -7.28 -14.25 9.46
N ARG A 211 -6.70 -13.93 10.61
CA ARG A 211 -7.47 -13.75 11.87
C ARG A 211 -8.30 -12.46 11.94
N LYS A 212 -7.90 -11.41 11.21
CA LYS A 212 -8.51 -10.07 11.29
C LYS A 212 -9.10 -9.59 9.98
N MET A 213 -9.14 -10.45 8.96
CA MET A 213 -9.65 -10.07 7.65
C MET A 213 -11.13 -9.72 7.77
N SER A 214 -11.48 -8.52 7.32
CA SER A 214 -12.85 -8.00 7.33
C SER A 214 -13.28 -7.49 5.97
N THR A 215 -12.32 -7.17 5.09
CA THR A 215 -12.60 -6.65 3.76
C THR A 215 -11.80 -7.42 2.72
N VAL A 216 -12.52 -7.97 1.74
CA VAL A 216 -11.92 -8.54 0.53
C VAL A 216 -12.62 -7.97 -0.68
N GLN A 217 -11.85 -7.38 -1.60
CA GLN A 217 -12.34 -6.77 -2.82
C GLN A 217 -11.63 -7.37 -4.04
N VAL A 218 -12.40 -8.00 -4.92
CA VAL A 218 -11.91 -8.61 -6.16
C VAL A 218 -12.93 -8.42 -7.27
N PHE A 219 -12.45 -8.34 -8.51
CA PHE A 219 -13.32 -8.28 -9.69
C PHE A 219 -13.86 -9.65 -10.06
N LYS A 220 -15.16 -9.71 -10.34
CA LYS A 220 -15.86 -10.94 -10.73
C LYS A 220 -15.20 -11.60 -11.94
N GLU A 221 -14.84 -10.82 -12.96
CA GLU A 221 -14.21 -11.30 -14.18
C GLU A 221 -12.83 -11.95 -13.96
N ASN A 222 -12.18 -11.65 -12.84
CA ASN A 222 -10.82 -12.10 -12.55
C ASN A 222 -10.81 -13.33 -11.63
N ILE A 223 -11.97 -13.86 -11.23
CA ILE A 223 -12.06 -15.03 -10.36
C ILE A 223 -12.36 -16.29 -11.16
N SER A 224 -11.41 -17.23 -11.15
CA SER A 224 -11.60 -18.58 -11.66
C SER A 224 -12.20 -19.47 -10.57
N LEU A 225 -13.50 -19.79 -10.68
CA LEU A 225 -14.19 -20.65 -9.71
C LEU A 225 -13.76 -22.11 -9.83
N ALA A 226 -13.30 -22.69 -8.71
CA ALA A 226 -13.11 -24.13 -8.56
C ALA A 226 -14.46 -24.89 -8.68
N PRO A 227 -14.46 -26.18 -9.08
CA PRO A 227 -15.69 -26.96 -9.18
C PRO A 227 -16.53 -26.97 -7.90
N SER A 228 -15.88 -27.02 -6.72
CA SER A 228 -16.53 -26.98 -5.41
C SER A 228 -17.17 -25.64 -5.05
N ASP A 229 -16.77 -24.57 -5.73
CA ASP A 229 -17.23 -23.20 -5.46
C ASP A 229 -18.26 -22.77 -6.52
N LYS A 230 -18.70 -23.68 -7.41
CA LYS A 230 -19.77 -23.45 -8.38
C LYS A 230 -21.12 -23.92 -7.83
N PRO A 231 -22.23 -23.21 -8.16
CA PRO A 231 -22.29 -21.94 -8.88
C PRO A 231 -21.78 -20.76 -8.04
N GLU A 232 -21.58 -19.59 -8.64
CA GLU A 232 -21.05 -18.38 -7.99
C GLU A 232 -21.70 -18.05 -6.63
N GLY A 233 -22.99 -18.34 -6.45
CA GLY A 233 -23.68 -18.17 -5.16
C GLY A 233 -23.07 -18.99 -4.01
N VAL A 234 -22.55 -20.19 -4.29
CA VAL A 234 -21.83 -21.03 -3.31
C VAL A 234 -20.55 -20.34 -2.88
N PHE A 235 -19.77 -19.82 -3.83
CA PHE A 235 -18.56 -19.07 -3.53
C PHE A 235 -18.84 -17.82 -2.68
N LYS A 236 -19.85 -17.01 -3.05
CA LYS A 236 -20.22 -15.81 -2.29
C LYS A 236 -20.63 -16.14 -0.86
N HIS A 237 -21.45 -17.17 -0.68
CA HIS A 237 -21.88 -17.61 0.64
C HIS A 237 -20.69 -18.06 1.49
N LYS A 238 -19.79 -18.85 0.91
CA LYS A 238 -18.56 -19.31 1.58
C LYS A 238 -17.67 -18.15 2.00
N MET A 239 -17.46 -17.17 1.11
CA MET A 239 -16.68 -15.97 1.45
C MET A 239 -17.34 -15.13 2.53
N ALA A 240 -18.66 -14.92 2.46
CA ALA A 240 -19.41 -14.21 3.49
C ALA A 240 -19.31 -14.89 4.87
N GLN A 241 -19.41 -16.21 4.90
CA GLN A 241 -19.25 -17.03 6.10
C GLN A 241 -17.84 -16.89 6.70
N GLU A 242 -16.80 -17.05 5.88
CA GLU A 242 -15.41 -16.95 6.35
C GLU A 242 -15.03 -15.51 6.77
N LEU A 243 -15.68 -14.48 6.19
CA LEU A 243 -15.54 -13.08 6.61
C LEU A 243 -16.41 -12.69 7.82
N GLY A 244 -17.36 -13.54 8.23
CA GLY A 244 -18.30 -13.24 9.32
C GLY A 244 -19.28 -12.10 9.00
N ILE A 245 -19.65 -11.91 7.73
CA ILE A 245 -20.58 -10.86 7.28
C ILE A 245 -21.83 -11.47 6.63
N PRO A 246 -23.00 -10.80 6.68
CA PRO A 246 -24.25 -11.37 6.17
C PRO A 246 -24.26 -11.52 4.64
N HIS A 247 -23.53 -10.64 3.95
CA HIS A 247 -23.44 -10.66 2.51
C HIS A 247 -22.06 -10.18 2.05
N TRP A 248 -21.48 -10.92 1.11
CA TRP A 248 -20.26 -10.55 0.40
C TRP A 248 -20.50 -10.68 -1.10
N ASP A 249 -20.02 -9.71 -1.87
CA ASP A 249 -20.08 -9.76 -3.33
C ASP A 249 -18.76 -9.31 -3.96
N MET A 250 -18.51 -9.80 -5.17
CA MET A 250 -17.42 -9.38 -6.03
C MET A 250 -17.79 -8.09 -6.76
N ILE A 251 -16.77 -7.33 -7.12
CA ILE A 251 -16.91 -6.07 -7.84
C ILE A 251 -17.17 -6.37 -9.31
N LYS A 252 -18.14 -5.67 -9.91
CA LYS A 252 -18.42 -5.78 -11.35
C LYS A 252 -17.46 -4.92 -12.15
N LYS A 253 -17.12 -5.35 -13.37
CA LYS A 253 -16.40 -4.53 -14.36
C LYS A 253 -16.99 -3.12 -14.47
N GLY A 254 -16.12 -2.11 -14.47
CA GLY A 254 -16.50 -0.69 -14.57
C GLY A 254 -16.86 -0.03 -13.23
N ALA A 255 -16.89 -0.79 -12.12
CA ALA A 255 -16.99 -0.20 -10.80
C ALA A 255 -15.61 0.23 -10.28
N ASN A 256 -15.58 1.34 -9.52
CA ASN A 256 -14.36 1.86 -8.92
C ASN A 256 -13.98 1.04 -7.68
N ILE A 257 -12.88 0.28 -7.78
CA ILE A 257 -12.37 -0.63 -6.74
C ILE A 257 -11.57 0.10 -5.64
N PHE A 258 -11.26 1.39 -5.81
CA PHE A 258 -10.39 2.14 -4.91
C PHE A 258 -11.12 2.65 -3.66
N LYS A 259 -11.93 1.80 -3.00
CA LYS A 259 -12.56 2.11 -1.70
C LYS A 259 -12.16 1.05 -0.67
N ILE A 260 -10.93 1.12 -0.19
CA ILE A 260 -10.43 0.36 0.95
C ILE A 260 -10.93 1.03 2.26
N PRO A 261 -11.69 0.34 3.12
CA PRO A 261 -12.11 0.85 4.42
C PRO A 261 -10.89 1.22 5.29
N ASN A 262 -10.93 2.38 5.95
CA ASN A 262 -9.88 2.89 6.84
C ASN A 262 -8.54 3.23 6.16
N ALA A 263 -8.51 3.40 4.84
CA ALA A 263 -7.42 4.06 4.13
C ALA A 263 -7.99 5.19 3.27
N ASP A 264 -7.42 6.40 3.33
CA ASP A 264 -7.87 7.50 2.47
C ASP A 264 -7.45 7.20 1.03
N CYS A 265 -8.34 6.53 0.31
CA CYS A 265 -8.04 6.02 -1.02
C CYS A 265 -7.80 7.14 -2.04
N ARG A 266 -8.26 8.36 -1.76
CA ARG A 266 -7.91 9.54 -2.58
C ARG A 266 -6.41 9.78 -2.57
N LEU A 267 -5.77 9.63 -1.42
CA LEU A 267 -4.33 9.73 -1.28
C LEU A 267 -3.62 8.49 -1.82
N LEU A 268 -4.21 7.29 -1.71
CA LEU A 268 -3.57 6.08 -2.24
C LEU A 268 -3.51 6.02 -3.77
N PHE A 269 -4.49 6.60 -4.46
CA PHE A 269 -4.70 6.40 -5.90
C PHE A 269 -4.84 7.70 -6.69
N ALA A 270 -4.22 8.80 -6.23
CA ALA A 270 -4.27 10.12 -6.89
C ALA A 270 -3.60 10.18 -8.29
N ASN A 271 -3.76 9.17 -9.14
CA ASN A 271 -3.72 9.27 -10.60
C ASN A 271 -5.01 8.69 -11.26
N CYS A 272 -6.02 8.30 -10.49
CA CYS A 272 -7.28 7.72 -11.01
C CYS A 272 -8.51 8.64 -10.84
N PHE A 273 -8.33 9.90 -10.45
CA PHE A 273 -9.41 10.89 -10.37
C PHE A 273 -9.04 12.19 -11.10
N ASN A 274 -8.63 12.04 -12.36
CA ASN A 274 -9.01 13.02 -13.38
C ASN A 274 -10.28 12.50 -14.06
N GLU A 275 -11.35 12.36 -13.29
CA GLU A 275 -12.69 12.30 -13.84
C GLU A 275 -13.36 13.61 -13.42
N PHE A 276 -13.43 14.52 -14.40
CA PHE A 276 -14.48 15.53 -14.46
C PHE A 276 -15.85 14.85 -14.45
#